data_AF-A0A1H9GXN4-F1
#
_entry.id   AF-A0A1H9GXN4-F1
#
_cell.length_a   1.000
_cell.length_b   1.000
_cell.length_c   1.000
_cell.angle_alpha   90.00
_cell.angle_beta   90.00
_cell.angle_gamma   90.00
#
_symmetry.space_group_name_H-M   'P 1'
#
loop_
_entity.id
_entity.type
_entity.pdbx_description
1 polymer ?
#
loop_
_entity_poly.entity_id
_entity_poly.type
_entity_poly.pdbx_seq_one_letter_code
_entity_poly.pdbx_strand_id
1 'polypeptide(L)' 'MKVTVDQEKCCGAGTCVLLAPDVFDQRDEDGIVVLLDEAPPVELADVVREAASVCPGVAITVNE' A
#
# COMPACT_ATOMS: atom_id res chain seq x y z
N MET A 1 1.82 -8.13 11.61
CA MET A 1 0.90 -7.82 10.51
C MET A 1 1.51 -8.28 9.21
N LYS A 2 0.68 -8.66 8.24
CA LYS A 2 1.06 -9.01 6.87
C LYS A 2 0.26 -8.15 5.89
N VAL A 3 0.95 -7.46 5.00
CA VAL A 3 0.38 -6.61 3.95
C VAL A 3 0.40 -7.36 2.63
N THR A 4 -0.67 -7.21 1.85
CA THR A 4 -0.75 -7.75 0.48
C THR A 4 -1.40 -6.73 -0.44
N VAL A 5 -1.05 -6.79 -1.72
CA VAL A 5 -1.50 -5.86 -2.74
C VAL A 5 -2.03 -6.61 -3.96
N ASP A 6 -3.26 -6.29 -4.35
CA ASP A 6 -3.90 -6.73 -5.59
C ASP A 6 -3.72 -5.66 -6.68
N GLN A 7 -2.75 -5.88 -7.56
CA GLN A 7 -2.39 -4.92 -8.60
C GLN A 7 -3.46 -4.78 -9.67
N GLU A 8 -4.34 -5.77 -9.87
CA GLU A 8 -5.44 -5.68 -10.84
C GLU A 8 -6.51 -4.68 -10.37
N LYS A 9 -6.63 -4.49 -9.05
CA LYS A 9 -7.53 -3.49 -8.45
C LYS A 9 -6.94 -2.09 -8.34
N CYS A 10 -5.64 -1.94 -8.53
CA CYS A 10 -4.99 -0.64 -8.38
C CYS A 10 -5.37 0.30 -9.53
N CYS A 11 -5.84 1.50 -9.18
CA CYS A 11 -6.14 2.57 -10.13
C CYS A 11 -5.07 3.68 -10.20
N GLY A 12 -3.89 3.46 -9.59
CA GLY A 12 -2.75 4.37 -9.67
C GLY A 12 -2.86 5.69 -8.92
N ALA A 13 -3.70 5.76 -7.87
CA ALA A 13 -3.98 7.02 -7.16
C ALA A 13 -2.82 7.61 -6.34
N GLY A 14 -1.79 6.82 -5.99
CA GLY A 14 -0.59 7.30 -5.29
C GLY A 14 -0.72 7.60 -3.79
N THR A 15 -1.93 7.58 -3.21
CA THR A 15 -2.12 7.88 -1.78
C THR A 15 -1.35 6.96 -0.84
N CYS A 16 -1.16 5.69 -1.20
CA CYS A 16 -0.40 4.74 -0.40
C CYS A 16 1.07 5.13 -0.26
N VAL A 17 1.71 5.58 -1.34
CA VAL A 17 3.09 6.07 -1.35
C VAL A 17 3.22 7.37 -0.56
N LEU A 18 2.22 8.27 -0.67
CA LEU A 18 2.22 9.52 0.10
C LEU A 18 2.14 9.30 1.61
N LEU A 19 1.37 8.30 2.04
CA LEU A 19 1.18 7.99 3.47
C LEU A 19 2.34 7.15 4.02
N ALA A 20 2.73 6.08 3.33
CA ALA A 20 3.71 5.12 3.81
C ALA A 20 4.76 4.81 2.71
N PRO A 21 5.64 5.77 2.38
CA PRO A 21 6.65 5.62 1.32
C PRO A 21 7.69 4.53 1.63
N ASP A 22 7.87 4.17 2.90
CA ASP A 22 8.77 3.08 3.30
C ASP A 22 8.15 1.69 3.07
N VAL A 23 6.85 1.61 2.75
CA VAL A 23 6.10 0.35 2.58
C VAL A 23 5.55 0.19 1.17
N PHE A 24 5.19 1.29 0.51
CA PHE A 24 4.63 1.29 -0.83
C PHE A 24 5.42 2.21 -1.75
N ASP A 25 5.51 1.79 -3.01
CA ASP A 25 6.00 2.60 -4.12
C ASP A 25 5.03 2.52 -5.30
N GLN A 26 5.28 3.25 -6.38
CA GLN A 26 4.57 3.13 -7.65
C GLN A 26 5.55 2.87 -8.78
N ARG A 27 5.22 1.91 -9.65
CA ARG A 27 5.98 1.73 -10.89
C ARG A 27 5.86 2.97 -11.77
N ASP A 28 6.98 3.45 -12.28
CA ASP A 28 7.03 4.60 -13.19
C ASP A 28 6.26 4.37 -14.50
N GLU A 29 6.14 3.12 -14.95
CA GLU A 29 5.58 2.77 -16.25
C GLU A 29 4.04 2.90 -16.30
N ASP A 30 3.35 2.51 -15.24
CA ASP A 30 1.88 2.41 -15.19
C ASP A 30 1.25 2.99 -13.92
N GLY A 31 2.05 3.51 -12.98
CA GLY A 31 1.59 4.04 -11.70
C GLY A 31 1.01 2.99 -10.77
N ILE A 32 1.14 1.69 -11.07
CA ILE A 32 0.60 0.62 -10.23
C ILE A 32 1.47 0.48 -9.00
N VAL A 33 0.81 0.29 -7.85
CA VAL A 33 1.46 0.14 -6.56
C VAL A 33 2.41 -1.06 -6.54
N VAL A 34 3.57 -0.86 -5.92
CA VAL A 34 4.54 -1.89 -5.56
C VAL A 34 4.58 -1.97 -4.04
N LEU A 35 4.51 -3.18 -3.50
CA LEU A 35 4.72 -3.42 -2.07
C LEU A 35 6.22 -3.61 -1.83
N LEU A 36 6.82 -2.70 -1.05
CA LEU A 36 8.24 -2.74 -0.70
C LEU A 36 8.51 -3.66 0.50
N ASP A 37 7.60 -3.66 1.47
CA ASP A 37 7.69 -4.49 2.68
C ASP A 37 6.33 -5.13 2.99
N GLU A 38 6.26 -6.46 2.92
CA GLU A 38 5.06 -7.22 3.26
C GLU A 38 4.83 -7.40 4.77
N ALA A 39 5.83 -7.12 5.59
CA ALA A 39 5.80 -7.26 7.05
C ALA A 39 6.43 -6.04 7.74
N PRO A 40 5.88 -4.83 7.51
CA PRO A 40 6.45 -3.60 8.04
C PRO A 40 6.50 -3.61 9.57
N PRO A 41 7.45 -2.89 10.18
CA PRO A 41 7.56 -2.78 11.63
C PRO A 41 6.30 -2.19 12.24
N VAL A 42 6.02 -2.56 13.50
CA VAL A 42 4.80 -2.15 14.21
C VAL A 42 4.61 -0.62 14.28
N GLU A 43 5.69 0.15 14.21
CA GLU A 43 5.65 1.61 14.21
C GLU A 43 4.97 2.19 12.95
N LEU A 44 4.96 1.44 11.85
CA LEU A 44 4.29 1.81 10.59
C LEU A 44 2.87 1.24 10.51
N ALA A 45 2.39 0.47 11.50
CA ALA A 45 1.14 -0.25 11.40
C ALA A 45 -0.06 0.69 11.19
N ASP A 46 -0.11 1.83 11.89
CA ASP A 46 -1.23 2.76 11.80
C ASP A 46 -1.29 3.44 10.42
N VAL A 47 -0.16 3.90 9.91
CA VAL A 47 -0.10 4.55 8.58
C VAL A 47 -0.35 3.56 7.44
N VAL A 48 0.04 2.29 7.59
CA VAL A 48 -0.26 1.22 6.64
C VAL A 48 -1.76 0.88 6.65
N ARG A 49 -2.41 0.85 7.81
CA ARG A 49 -3.87 0.68 7.90
C ARG A 49 -4.61 1.86 7.29
N GLU A 50 -4.13 3.08 7.51
CA GLU A 50 -4.68 4.29 6.88
C GLU A 50 -4.57 4.20 5.35
N ALA A 51 -3.39 3.89 4.82
CA ALA A 51 -3.14 3.70 3.39
C ALA A 51 -4.09 2.68 2.77
N ALA A 52 -4.36 1.56 3.46
CA ALA A 52 -5.34 0.58 3.01
C ALA A 52 -6.77 1.12 3.03
N SER A 53 -7.15 1.86 4.08
CA SER A 53 -8.51 2.40 4.25
C SER A 53 -8.88 3.48 3.23
N VAL A 54 -7.89 4.28 2.79
CA VAL A 54 -8.09 5.36 1.82
C VAL A 54 -7.82 4.94 0.38
N CYS A 55 -7.42 3.69 0.14
CA CYS A 55 -7.13 3.16 -1.19
C CYS A 55 -8.44 3.12 -2.02
N PRO A 56 -8.59 3.94 -3.07
CA PRO A 56 -9.83 3.98 -3.85
C PRO A 56 -10.10 2.68 -4.61
N GLY A 57 -9.05 1.94 -4.98
CA GLY A 57 -9.16 0.63 -5.63
C GLY A 57 -9.41 -0.53 -4.68
N VAL A 58 -9.33 -0.32 -3.36
CA VAL A 58 -9.37 -1.41 -2.36
C VAL A 58 -8.33 -2.50 -2.69
N ALA A 59 -7.16 -2.05 -3.16
CA ALA A 59 -6.08 -2.92 -3.63
C ALA A 59 -5.20 -3.44 -2.48
N ILE A 60 -5.24 -2.82 -1.31
CA ILE A 60 -4.35 -3.12 -0.19
C ILE A 60 -5.14 -3.86 0.89
N THR A 61 -4.61 -4.98 1.37
CA THR A 61 -5.17 -5.76 2.49
C THR A 61 -4.13 -5.90 3.59
N VAL A 62 -4.56 -5.70 4.84
CA VAL A 62 -3.73 -5.80 6.04
C VAL A 62 -4.31 -6.89 6.94
N ASN A 63 -3.52 -7.94 7.19
CA ASN A 63 -3.88 -9.04 8.08
C ASN A 63 -3.03 -8.99 9.36
N GLU A 64 -3.60 -9.35 10.50
CA GLU A 64 -2.93 -9.37 11.81
C GLU A 64 -2.52 -10.78 12.25
#